data_AF-A0A934LTE3-F1
#
_entry.id   AF-A0A934LTE3-F1
#
_cell.length_a   1.000
_cell.length_b   1.000
_cell.length_c   1.000
_cell.angle_alpha   90.00
_cell.angle_beta   90.00
_cell.angle_gamma   90.00
#
_symmetry.space_group_name_H-M   'P 1'
#
loop_
_entity.id
_entity.type
_entity.pdbx_description
1 polymer ?
#
loop_
_entity_poly.entity_id
_entity_poly.type
_entity_poly.pdbx_seq_one_letter_code
_entity_poly.pdbx_strand_id
1 'polypeptide(L)'
;MSTRVVSAGLKVNEIVVLRIGLLCAGGWLVLAALRAGSSGLLPEVHTLIYLMIAAGAGGLALILAAGLHHPLNGLRWFILAALVAEVLISAVVWVKSSPRPAYVRIDSGLYLEMAADMVRHGENPYEWDFSAVYEIYRTDQASLTPAIDGSTVGRYAYPALSFLLAIPFQMIGLPGAFMLTVTAQLLVLVALFLGAPRAIQPLILFPLVVGTNFTTSALLGSIDIVWALLLTLMIVIWRRPYGRAVLYGLAAAFKQNVWLLAPFLLIRLWKENEDVDRENGQPSSLSEVIR
;
A
#
# COMPACT_ATOMS: atom_id res chain seq x y z
N MET A 1 -28.02 21.26 28.56
CA MET A 1 -27.30 22.28 27.77
C MET A 1 -25.87 21.86 27.37
N SER A 2 -25.33 20.71 27.85
CA SER A 2 -23.94 20.26 27.61
C SER A 2 -23.71 19.46 26.30
N THR A 3 -24.71 18.74 25.78
CA THR A 3 -24.54 17.87 24.58
C THR A 3 -24.45 18.62 23.25
N ARG A 4 -25.00 19.84 23.13
CA ARG A 4 -24.95 20.63 21.89
C ARG A 4 -23.58 21.23 21.61
N VAL A 5 -22.85 21.65 22.64
CA VAL A 5 -21.52 22.29 22.50
C VAL A 5 -20.48 21.30 22.02
N VAL A 6 -20.50 20.06 22.52
CA VAL A 6 -19.60 18.97 22.07
C VAL A 6 -19.84 18.64 20.59
N SER A 7 -21.10 18.61 20.13
CA SER A 7 -21.43 18.33 18.74
C SER A 7 -20.97 19.42 17.75
N ALA A 8 -20.88 20.68 18.19
CA ALA A 8 -20.47 21.80 17.35
C ALA A 8 -18.93 21.82 17.17
N GLY A 9 -18.17 21.55 18.24
CA GLY A 9 -16.71 21.45 18.16
C GLY A 9 -16.22 20.32 17.27
N LEU A 10 -16.89 19.15 17.31
CA LEU A 10 -16.59 18.01 16.43
C LEU A 10 -16.81 18.34 14.95
N LYS A 11 -17.87 19.10 14.61
CA LYS A 11 -18.18 19.47 13.21
C LYS A 11 -17.20 20.49 12.63
N VAL A 12 -16.74 21.47 13.41
CA VAL A 12 -15.73 22.44 12.97
C VAL A 12 -14.42 21.73 12.62
N ASN A 13 -14.06 20.71 13.40
CA ASN A 13 -12.87 19.90 13.13
C ASN A 13 -12.97 19.10 11.82
N GLU A 14 -14.14 18.54 11.49
CA GLU A 14 -14.32 17.79 10.24
C GLU A 14 -14.16 18.65 8.99
N ILE A 15 -14.66 19.89 9.00
CA ILE A 15 -14.52 20.81 7.86
C ILE A 15 -13.06 21.16 7.64
N VAL A 16 -12.32 21.48 8.71
CA VAL A 16 -10.89 21.81 8.63
C VAL A 16 -10.11 20.61 8.10
N VAL A 17 -10.37 19.41 8.62
CA VAL A 17 -9.75 18.17 8.15
C VAL A 17 -10.04 17.90 6.68
N LEU A 18 -11.29 18.09 6.23
CA LEU A 18 -11.65 17.96 4.82
C LEU A 18 -10.89 18.96 3.93
N ARG A 19 -10.79 20.22 4.34
CA ARG A 19 -10.05 21.24 3.58
C ARG A 19 -8.58 20.91 3.44
N ILE A 20 -7.93 20.51 4.54
CA ILE A 20 -6.52 20.08 4.49
C ILE A 20 -6.38 18.90 3.53
N GLY A 21 -7.29 17.92 3.62
CA GLY A 21 -7.23 16.78 2.72
C GLY A 21 -7.44 17.12 1.24
N LEU A 22 -8.35 18.04 0.93
CA LEU A 22 -8.56 18.54 -0.44
C LEU A 22 -7.34 19.32 -0.96
N LEU A 23 -6.74 20.18 -0.14
CA LEU A 23 -5.52 20.92 -0.49
C LEU A 23 -4.37 19.96 -0.78
N CYS A 24 -4.11 19.02 0.12
CA CYS A 24 -3.01 18.07 -0.03
C CYS A 24 -3.22 17.14 -1.23
N ALA A 25 -4.43 16.62 -1.45
CA ALA A 25 -4.73 15.78 -2.61
C ALA A 25 -4.66 16.55 -3.93
N GLY A 26 -5.18 17.78 -3.95
CA GLY A 26 -5.11 18.65 -5.12
C GLY A 26 -3.67 19.02 -5.48
N GLY A 27 -2.87 19.40 -4.49
CA GLY A 27 -1.44 19.68 -4.68
C GLY A 27 -0.67 18.47 -5.17
N TRP A 28 -0.96 17.27 -4.64
CA TRP A 28 -0.30 16.04 -5.07
C TRP A 28 -0.66 15.66 -6.51
N LEU A 29 -1.92 15.84 -6.92
CA LEU A 29 -2.37 15.57 -8.28
C LEU A 29 -1.78 16.56 -9.29
N VAL A 30 -1.62 17.83 -8.92
CA VAL A 30 -0.86 18.82 -9.72
C VAL A 30 0.60 18.39 -9.86
N LEU A 31 1.24 17.96 -8.77
CA LEU A 31 2.62 17.47 -8.82
C LEU A 31 2.76 16.22 -9.70
N ALA A 32 1.78 15.31 -9.68
CA ALA A 32 1.74 14.15 -10.58
C ALA A 32 1.65 14.58 -12.06
N ALA A 33 0.81 15.56 -12.38
CA ALA A 33 0.72 16.14 -13.72
C ALA A 33 2.06 16.75 -14.16
N LEU A 34 2.71 17.54 -13.29
CA LEU A 34 4.01 18.14 -13.59
C LEU A 34 5.10 17.09 -13.83
N ARG A 35 5.15 16.03 -13.00
CA ARG A 35 6.09 14.90 -13.18
C ARG A 35 5.84 14.15 -14.49
N ALA A 36 4.58 13.95 -14.86
CA ALA A 36 4.23 13.36 -16.15
C ALA A 36 4.70 14.26 -17.31
N GLY A 37 4.51 15.58 -17.20
CA GLY A 37 4.97 16.54 -18.21
C GLY A 37 6.48 16.62 -18.35
N SER A 38 7.22 16.50 -17.24
CA SER A 38 8.68 16.54 -17.24
C SER A 38 9.35 15.19 -17.55
N SER A 39 8.57 14.13 -17.80
CA SER A 39 9.11 12.79 -18.09
C SER A 39 9.80 12.66 -19.45
N GLY A 40 9.63 13.63 -20.35
CA GLY A 40 10.12 13.56 -21.74
C GLY A 40 9.28 12.65 -22.66
N LEU A 41 8.27 11.96 -22.12
CA LEU A 41 7.45 10.99 -22.87
C LEU A 41 6.29 11.61 -23.67
N LEU A 42 6.03 12.92 -23.52
CA LEU A 42 4.90 13.58 -24.16
C LEU A 42 4.86 13.43 -25.70
N PRO A 43 5.99 13.49 -26.44
CA PRO A 43 5.97 13.31 -27.90
C PRO A 43 5.57 11.90 -28.33
N GLU A 44 5.88 10.89 -27.49
CA GLU A 44 5.64 9.47 -27.80
C GLU A 44 4.28 8.99 -27.31
N VAL A 45 3.77 9.58 -26.22
CA VAL A 45 2.56 9.13 -25.53
C VAL A 45 1.54 10.27 -25.45
N HIS A 46 0.83 10.51 -26.56
CA HIS A 46 -0.18 11.56 -26.66
C HIS A 46 -1.29 11.46 -25.59
N THR A 47 -1.63 10.24 -25.16
CA THR A 47 -2.58 10.02 -24.07
C THR A 47 -2.10 10.60 -22.73
N LEU A 48 -0.80 10.72 -22.52
CA LEU A 48 -0.21 11.32 -21.33
C LEU A 48 -0.48 12.83 -21.26
N ILE A 49 -0.60 13.51 -22.41
CA ILE A 49 -0.98 14.94 -22.47
C ILE A 49 -2.38 15.13 -21.88
N TYR A 50 -3.35 14.32 -22.31
CA TYR A 50 -4.72 14.41 -21.78
C TYR A 50 -4.78 14.06 -20.29
N LEU A 51 -4.05 13.02 -19.86
CA LEU A 51 -3.96 12.66 -18.44
C LEU A 51 -3.34 13.78 -17.60
N MET A 52 -2.26 14.41 -18.10
CA MET A 52 -1.60 15.53 -17.44
C MET A 52 -2.55 16.72 -17.29
N ILE A 53 -3.23 17.13 -18.37
CA ILE A 53 -4.16 18.26 -18.33
C ILE A 53 -5.33 17.95 -17.39
N ALA A 54 -5.91 16.75 -17.48
CA ALA A 54 -7.02 16.35 -16.62
C ALA A 54 -6.61 16.30 -15.13
N ALA A 55 -5.44 15.74 -14.82
CA ALA A 55 -4.90 15.69 -13.46
C ALA A 55 -4.59 17.09 -12.93
N GLY A 56 -3.93 17.95 -13.72
CA GLY A 56 -3.61 19.32 -13.33
C GLY A 56 -4.88 20.14 -13.05
N ALA A 57 -5.85 20.10 -13.97
CA ALA A 57 -7.13 20.79 -13.81
C ALA A 57 -7.93 20.24 -12.61
N GLY A 58 -7.99 18.91 -12.45
CA GLY A 58 -8.64 18.27 -11.31
C GLY A 58 -7.98 18.65 -9.98
N GLY A 59 -6.65 18.70 -9.94
CA GLY A 59 -5.90 19.09 -8.75
C GLY A 59 -6.15 20.55 -8.35
N LEU A 60 -6.15 21.47 -9.31
CA LEU A 60 -6.52 22.87 -9.09
C LEU A 60 -7.97 23.00 -8.61
N ALA A 61 -8.91 22.23 -9.19
CA ALA A 61 -10.30 22.23 -8.76
C ALA A 61 -10.45 21.79 -7.29
N LEU A 62 -9.69 20.80 -6.82
CA LEU A 62 -9.68 20.38 -5.42
C LEU A 62 -9.10 21.44 -4.49
N ILE A 63 -8.04 22.13 -4.90
CA ILE A 63 -7.46 23.25 -4.14
C ILE A 63 -8.49 24.38 -4.00
N LEU A 64 -9.17 24.75 -5.09
CA LEU A 64 -10.24 25.76 -5.05
C LEU A 64 -11.42 25.30 -4.20
N ALA A 65 -11.82 24.03 -4.29
CA ALA A 65 -12.89 23.46 -3.48
C ALA A 65 -12.59 23.50 -1.98
N ALA A 66 -11.32 23.40 -1.58
CA ALA A 66 -10.91 23.56 -0.19
C ALA A 66 -11.13 24.99 0.34
N GLY A 67 -11.16 26.00 -0.53
CA GLY A 67 -11.44 27.40 -0.20
C GLY A 67 -12.92 27.72 0.00
N LEU A 68 -13.85 26.81 -0.33
CA LEU A 68 -15.28 27.04 -0.19
C LEU A 68 -15.67 27.23 1.28
N HIS A 69 -16.61 28.15 1.55
CA HIS A 69 -17.12 28.39 2.90
C HIS A 69 -17.69 27.12 3.55
N HIS A 70 -18.40 26.29 2.75
CA HIS A 70 -18.96 25.01 3.18
C HIS A 70 -18.65 23.94 2.13
N PRO A 71 -17.47 23.29 2.16
CA PRO A 71 -17.15 22.23 1.22
C PRO A 71 -18.11 21.05 1.44
N LEU A 72 -18.61 20.46 0.34
CA LEU A 72 -19.52 19.34 0.42
C LEU A 72 -18.80 18.11 0.99
N ASN A 73 -19.41 17.43 1.96
CA ASN A 73 -18.83 16.22 2.58
C ASN A 73 -18.53 15.10 1.57
N GLY A 74 -19.23 15.08 0.43
CA GLY A 74 -18.95 14.13 -0.66
C GLY A 74 -17.59 14.33 -1.32
N LEU A 75 -16.98 15.51 -1.18
CA LEU A 75 -15.70 15.84 -1.82
C LEU A 75 -14.54 14.96 -1.33
N ARG A 76 -14.66 14.33 -0.16
CA ARG A 76 -13.67 13.37 0.35
C ARG A 76 -13.40 12.21 -0.61
N TRP A 77 -14.36 11.81 -1.43
CA TRP A 77 -14.14 10.73 -2.41
C TRP A 77 -13.20 11.16 -3.53
N PHE A 78 -13.15 12.45 -3.86
CA PHE A 78 -12.18 12.97 -4.81
C PHE A 78 -10.76 12.99 -4.26
N ILE A 79 -10.57 12.99 -2.93
CA ILE A 79 -9.25 12.79 -2.31
C ILE A 79 -8.73 11.39 -2.65
N LEU A 80 -9.54 10.35 -2.42
CA LEU A 80 -9.19 8.97 -2.80
C LEU A 80 -8.96 8.87 -4.31
N ALA A 81 -9.87 9.43 -5.12
CA ALA A 81 -9.74 9.40 -6.59
C ALA A 81 -8.46 10.10 -7.08
N ALA A 82 -8.08 11.22 -6.48
CA ALA A 82 -6.86 11.93 -6.82
C ALA A 82 -5.60 11.10 -6.51
N LEU A 83 -5.55 10.44 -5.36
CA LEU A 83 -4.40 9.59 -5.02
C LEU A 83 -4.34 8.32 -5.86
N VAL A 84 -5.49 7.72 -6.18
CA VAL A 84 -5.58 6.61 -7.15
C VAL A 84 -5.09 7.06 -8.53
N ALA A 85 -5.53 8.23 -9.00
CA ALA A 85 -5.08 8.79 -10.27
C ALA A 85 -3.57 9.06 -10.26
N GLU A 86 -3.01 9.53 -9.15
CA GLU A 86 -1.56 9.72 -9.04
C GLU A 86 -0.78 8.41 -9.17
N VAL A 87 -1.22 7.34 -8.52
CA VAL A 87 -0.57 6.03 -8.62
C VAL A 87 -0.64 5.53 -10.07
N LEU A 88 -1.79 5.65 -10.72
CA LEU A 88 -1.98 5.19 -12.10
C LEU A 88 -1.16 6.00 -13.11
N ILE A 89 -1.15 7.34 -12.99
CA ILE A 89 -0.31 8.20 -13.85
C ILE A 89 1.16 7.85 -13.66
N SER A 90 1.59 7.70 -12.41
CA SER A 90 2.98 7.34 -12.10
C SER A 90 3.34 5.95 -12.62
N ALA A 91 2.42 4.98 -12.57
CA ALA A 91 2.60 3.65 -13.15
C ALA A 91 2.73 3.71 -14.68
N VAL A 92 1.92 4.52 -15.37
CA VAL A 92 2.01 4.70 -16.83
C VAL A 92 3.36 5.31 -17.20
N VAL A 93 3.78 6.39 -16.53
CA VAL A 93 5.09 7.02 -16.75
C VAL A 93 6.19 6.00 -16.53
N TRP A 94 6.14 5.25 -15.43
CA TRP A 94 7.13 4.23 -15.07
C TRP A 94 7.25 3.13 -16.11
N VAL A 95 6.13 2.55 -16.55
CA VAL A 95 6.09 1.49 -17.58
C VAL A 95 6.67 1.95 -18.90
N LYS A 96 6.50 3.24 -19.24
CA LYS A 96 6.99 3.82 -20.48
C LYS A 96 8.45 4.24 -20.41
N SER A 97 8.95 4.63 -19.23
CA SER A 97 10.34 5.01 -19.02
C SER A 97 11.26 3.84 -18.65
N SER A 98 10.72 2.69 -18.24
CA SER A 98 11.52 1.56 -17.76
C SER A 98 12.00 0.64 -18.89
N PRO A 99 13.27 0.17 -18.84
CA PRO A 99 13.79 -0.78 -19.81
C PRO A 99 13.09 -2.15 -19.66
N ARG A 100 12.66 -2.74 -20.77
CA ARG A 100 12.15 -4.12 -20.77
C ARG A 100 13.31 -5.13 -20.64
N PRO A 101 13.10 -6.30 -20.02
CA PRO A 101 11.81 -6.89 -19.59
C PRO A 101 11.37 -6.54 -18.16
N ALA A 102 12.20 -5.86 -17.36
CA ALA A 102 11.90 -5.59 -15.96
C ALA A 102 11.14 -4.27 -15.77
N TYR A 103 9.95 -4.36 -15.19
CA TYR A 103 9.21 -3.19 -14.71
C TYR A 103 9.52 -2.85 -13.25
N VAL A 104 10.41 -3.62 -12.62
CA VAL A 104 10.90 -3.45 -11.24
C VAL A 104 12.41 -3.33 -11.27
N ARG A 105 13.01 -2.64 -10.28
CA ARG A 105 14.44 -2.29 -10.30
C ARG A 105 15.20 -2.70 -9.04
N ILE A 106 14.50 -3.12 -7.99
CA ILE A 106 15.12 -3.54 -6.73
C ILE A 106 15.07 -5.06 -6.59
N ASP A 107 15.99 -5.61 -5.80
CA ASP A 107 16.17 -7.05 -5.58
C ASP A 107 14.86 -7.78 -5.26
N SER A 108 14.08 -7.28 -4.30
CA SER A 108 12.84 -7.93 -3.86
C SER A 108 11.82 -8.14 -4.98
N GLY A 109 11.68 -7.16 -5.87
CA GLY A 109 10.80 -7.25 -7.04
C GLY A 109 11.35 -8.18 -8.11
N LEU A 110 12.65 -8.09 -8.40
CA LEU A 110 13.31 -8.93 -9.40
C LEU A 110 13.30 -10.41 -9.00
N TYR A 111 13.60 -10.69 -7.72
CA TYR A 111 13.58 -12.03 -7.17
C TYR A 111 12.17 -12.60 -7.22
N LEU A 112 11.15 -11.80 -6.88
CA LEU A 112 9.76 -12.22 -6.95
C LEU A 112 9.33 -12.53 -8.40
N GLU A 113 9.72 -11.69 -9.36
CA GLU A 113 9.41 -11.89 -10.79
C GLU A 113 10.02 -13.21 -11.30
N MET A 114 11.31 -13.43 -11.02
CA MET A 114 12.03 -14.64 -11.43
C MET A 114 11.50 -15.89 -10.73
N ALA A 115 11.23 -15.82 -9.42
CA ALA A 115 10.70 -16.95 -8.66
C ALA A 115 9.31 -17.37 -9.14
N ALA A 116 8.45 -16.40 -9.49
CA ALA A 116 7.15 -16.70 -10.06
C ALA A 116 7.27 -17.35 -11.45
N ASP A 117 8.22 -16.89 -12.27
CA ASP A 117 8.48 -17.46 -13.60
C ASP A 117 9.01 -18.90 -13.50
N MET A 118 9.92 -19.19 -12.57
CA MET A 118 10.40 -20.55 -12.28
C MET A 118 9.26 -21.52 -11.94
N VAL A 119 8.36 -21.12 -11.03
CA VAL A 119 7.23 -21.97 -10.64
C VAL A 119 6.30 -22.24 -11.81
N ARG A 120 6.10 -21.26 -12.71
CA ARG A 120 5.32 -21.47 -13.94
C ARG A 120 5.93 -22.51 -14.87
N HIS A 121 7.25 -22.68 -14.82
CA HIS A 121 7.97 -23.70 -15.58
C HIS A 121 8.18 -25.02 -14.81
N GLY A 122 7.55 -25.15 -13.62
CA GLY A 122 7.63 -26.36 -12.81
C GLY A 122 8.91 -26.48 -11.98
N GLU A 123 9.65 -25.38 -11.82
CA GLU A 123 10.90 -25.33 -11.08
C GLU A 123 10.69 -24.82 -9.64
N ASN A 124 11.50 -25.30 -8.70
CA ASN A 124 11.48 -24.86 -7.31
C ASN A 124 12.41 -23.64 -7.11
N PRO A 125 11.90 -22.42 -6.88
CA PRO A 125 12.74 -21.22 -6.80
C PRO A 125 13.71 -21.23 -5.62
N TYR A 126 13.51 -22.07 -4.60
CA TYR A 126 14.43 -22.17 -3.46
C TYR A 126 15.72 -22.94 -3.77
N GLU A 127 15.80 -23.62 -4.91
CA GLU A 127 16.98 -24.37 -5.35
C GLU A 127 17.92 -23.56 -6.26
N TRP A 128 17.51 -22.36 -6.66
CA TRP A 128 18.22 -21.54 -7.62
C TRP A 128 19.04 -20.41 -6.99
N ASP A 129 20.09 -20.00 -7.71
CA ASP A 129 20.87 -18.80 -7.41
C ASP A 129 20.33 -17.60 -8.22
N PHE A 130 20.05 -16.52 -7.51
CA PHE A 130 19.50 -15.25 -7.99
C PHE A 130 20.57 -14.17 -8.17
N SER A 131 21.85 -14.49 -7.92
CA SER A 131 22.98 -13.56 -8.08
C SER A 131 23.04 -12.92 -9.48
N ALA A 132 22.63 -13.67 -10.52
CA ALA A 132 22.60 -13.22 -11.90
C ALA A 132 21.31 -12.46 -12.31
N VAL A 133 20.35 -12.22 -11.41
CA VAL A 133 19.04 -11.66 -11.78
C VAL A 133 19.16 -10.30 -12.48
N TYR A 134 20.11 -9.47 -12.04
CA TYR A 134 20.32 -8.13 -12.61
C TYR A 134 20.81 -8.20 -14.05
N GLU A 135 21.62 -9.20 -14.38
CA GLU A 135 22.08 -9.46 -15.75
C GLU A 135 20.94 -9.96 -16.63
N ILE A 136 20.16 -10.94 -16.14
CA ILE A 136 19.01 -11.51 -16.85
C ILE A 136 18.00 -10.42 -17.21
N TYR A 137 17.69 -9.56 -16.26
CA TYR A 137 16.70 -8.49 -16.41
C TYR A 137 17.28 -7.17 -16.93
N ARG A 138 18.59 -7.13 -17.21
CA ARG A 138 19.32 -5.96 -17.75
C ARG A 138 19.07 -4.68 -16.95
N THR A 139 19.10 -4.78 -15.62
CA THR A 139 18.88 -3.64 -14.72
C THR A 139 20.14 -3.33 -13.91
N ASP A 140 20.25 -2.08 -13.48
CA ASP A 140 21.38 -1.58 -12.70
C ASP A 140 21.45 -2.21 -11.30
N GLN A 141 22.66 -2.55 -10.86
CA GLN A 141 22.94 -3.15 -9.55
C GLN A 141 22.97 -2.13 -8.41
N ALA A 142 22.73 -0.84 -8.69
CA ALA A 142 22.69 0.22 -7.66
C ALA A 142 21.68 -0.04 -6.52
N SER A 143 20.71 -0.94 -6.70
CA SER A 143 19.71 -1.33 -5.70
C SER A 143 19.88 -2.75 -5.17
N LEU A 144 21.08 -3.31 -5.28
CA LEU A 144 21.44 -4.60 -4.71
C LEU A 144 21.67 -4.48 -3.20
N THR A 145 21.02 -5.33 -2.41
CA THR A 145 21.29 -5.38 -0.96
C THR A 145 22.54 -6.23 -0.69
N PRO A 146 23.60 -5.64 -0.11
CA PRO A 146 24.77 -6.40 0.30
C PRO A 146 24.46 -7.26 1.53
N ALA A 147 25.08 -8.44 1.60
CA ALA A 147 25.14 -9.26 2.80
C ALA A 147 26.08 -8.63 3.85
N ILE A 148 26.00 -9.13 5.09
CA ILE A 148 26.79 -8.61 6.23
C ILE A 148 28.31 -8.78 6.00
N ASP A 149 28.70 -9.81 5.26
CA ASP A 149 30.08 -10.08 4.88
C ASP A 149 30.52 -9.34 3.60
N GLY A 150 29.65 -8.48 3.04
CA GLY A 150 29.89 -7.75 1.79
C GLY A 150 29.63 -8.56 0.52
N SER A 151 29.23 -9.84 0.64
CA SER A 151 28.78 -10.64 -0.50
C SER A 151 27.37 -10.23 -0.94
N THR A 152 26.84 -10.88 -1.97
CA THR A 152 25.49 -10.62 -2.49
C THR A 152 24.57 -11.76 -2.09
N VAL A 153 23.33 -11.43 -1.69
CA VAL A 153 22.35 -12.45 -1.29
C VAL A 153 21.82 -13.14 -2.54
N GLY A 154 22.40 -14.28 -2.93
CA GLY A 154 22.00 -15.04 -4.11
C GLY A 154 20.81 -15.99 -3.93
N ARG A 155 20.14 -16.02 -2.77
CA ARG A 155 19.03 -16.96 -2.53
C ARG A 155 17.71 -16.23 -2.36
N TYR A 156 16.63 -16.90 -2.79
CA TYR A 156 15.29 -16.41 -2.54
C TYR A 156 14.98 -16.42 -1.04
N ALA A 157 14.80 -15.24 -0.46
CA ALA A 157 14.70 -15.05 0.98
C ALA A 157 13.24 -14.89 1.50
N TYR A 158 12.24 -15.02 0.63
CA TYR A 158 10.84 -14.77 0.99
C TYR A 158 10.02 -16.06 1.09
N PRO A 159 9.04 -16.12 1.99
CA PRO A 159 8.05 -17.21 2.07
C PRO A 159 7.22 -17.41 0.78
N ALA A 160 6.72 -18.62 0.54
CA ALA A 160 6.20 -19.01 -0.78
C ALA A 160 5.00 -18.20 -1.30
N LEU A 161 4.18 -17.61 -0.42
CA LEU A 161 3.02 -16.83 -0.88
C LEU A 161 3.46 -15.62 -1.73
N SER A 162 4.68 -15.10 -1.51
CA SER A 162 5.18 -13.95 -2.24
C SER A 162 5.14 -14.17 -3.75
N PHE A 163 5.82 -15.21 -4.25
CA PHE A 163 5.82 -15.51 -5.69
C PHE A 163 4.50 -16.13 -6.16
N LEU A 164 3.76 -16.86 -5.32
CA LEU A 164 2.47 -17.44 -5.72
C LEU A 164 1.43 -16.38 -6.09
N LEU A 165 1.44 -15.21 -5.42
CA LEU A 165 0.53 -14.11 -5.76
C LEU A 165 0.90 -13.38 -7.06
N ALA A 166 2.14 -13.51 -7.53
CA ALA A 166 2.58 -12.91 -8.80
C ALA A 166 2.23 -13.77 -10.02
N ILE A 167 2.10 -15.09 -9.85
CA ILE A 167 1.82 -16.05 -10.93
C ILE A 167 0.57 -15.68 -11.76
N PRO A 168 -0.60 -15.33 -11.17
CA PRO A 168 -1.79 -15.01 -11.96
C PRO A 168 -1.58 -13.87 -12.96
N PHE A 169 -0.78 -12.86 -12.61
CA PHE A 169 -0.45 -11.76 -13.52
C PHE A 169 0.44 -12.22 -14.67
N GLN A 170 1.45 -13.04 -14.36
CA GLN A 170 2.35 -13.58 -15.37
C GLN A 170 1.64 -14.55 -16.33
N MET A 171 0.67 -15.33 -15.85
CA MET A 171 -0.15 -16.21 -16.68
C MET A 171 -0.96 -15.46 -17.76
N ILE A 172 -1.34 -14.22 -17.49
CA ILE A 172 -2.04 -13.34 -18.45
C ILE A 172 -1.08 -12.41 -19.21
N GLY A 173 0.23 -12.67 -19.16
CA GLY A 173 1.25 -11.92 -19.90
C GLY A 173 1.59 -10.55 -19.31
N LEU A 174 1.27 -10.30 -18.04
CA LEU A 174 1.63 -9.07 -17.32
C LEU A 174 2.82 -9.31 -16.39
N PRO A 175 3.64 -8.27 -16.10
CA PRO A 175 4.76 -8.40 -15.17
C PRO A 175 4.27 -8.67 -13.74
N GLY A 176 4.66 -9.81 -13.18
CA GLY A 176 4.11 -10.34 -11.94
C GLY A 176 4.31 -9.43 -10.74
N ALA A 177 5.56 -9.08 -10.47
CA ALA A 177 5.95 -8.26 -9.33
C ALA A 177 5.37 -6.85 -9.43
N PHE A 178 5.53 -6.22 -10.59
CA PHE A 178 5.03 -4.85 -10.82
C PHE A 178 3.51 -4.76 -10.66
N MET A 179 2.76 -5.68 -11.28
CA MET A 179 1.31 -5.67 -11.16
C MET A 179 0.85 -5.96 -9.75
N LEU A 180 1.52 -6.88 -9.04
CA LEU A 180 1.19 -7.21 -7.66
C LEU A 180 1.39 -6.00 -6.74
N THR A 181 2.53 -5.30 -6.82
CA THR A 181 2.81 -4.15 -5.96
C THR A 181 1.91 -2.95 -6.27
N VAL A 182 1.67 -2.64 -7.55
CA VAL A 182 0.75 -1.56 -7.95
C VAL A 182 -0.68 -1.86 -7.51
N THR A 183 -1.16 -3.10 -7.71
CA THR A 183 -2.50 -3.51 -7.27
C THR A 183 -2.62 -3.42 -5.75
N ALA A 184 -1.61 -3.89 -5.01
CA ALA A 184 -1.60 -3.81 -3.56
C ALA A 184 -1.61 -2.35 -3.06
N GLN A 185 -0.85 -1.45 -3.70
CA GLN A 185 -0.87 -0.01 -3.41
C GLN A 185 -2.27 0.58 -3.60
N LEU A 186 -2.94 0.28 -4.71
CA LEU A 186 -4.31 0.76 -4.95
C LEU A 186 -5.29 0.23 -3.91
N LEU A 187 -5.21 -1.06 -3.60
CA LEU A 187 -6.07 -1.69 -2.62
C LEU A 187 -5.83 -1.16 -1.21
N VAL A 188 -4.60 -0.82 -0.82
CA VAL A 188 -4.34 -0.28 0.53
C VAL A 188 -4.94 1.11 0.69
N LEU A 189 -4.90 1.95 -0.36
CA LEU A 189 -5.56 3.26 -0.35
C LEU A 189 -7.06 3.12 -0.14
N VAL A 190 -7.69 2.19 -0.87
CA VAL A 190 -9.12 1.91 -0.73
C VAL A 190 -9.43 1.33 0.66
N ALA A 191 -8.65 0.37 1.14
CA ALA A 191 -8.86 -0.27 2.43
C ALA A 191 -8.75 0.72 3.59
N LEU A 192 -7.71 1.58 3.61
CA LEU A 192 -7.55 2.62 4.62
C LEU A 192 -8.69 3.63 4.56
N PHE A 193 -9.06 4.09 3.37
CA PHE A 193 -10.12 5.08 3.20
C PHE A 193 -11.48 4.54 3.67
N LEU A 194 -11.84 3.33 3.28
CA LEU A 194 -13.11 2.71 3.67
C LEU A 194 -13.13 2.27 5.14
N GLY A 195 -11.99 1.84 5.66
CA GLY A 195 -11.84 1.38 7.05
C GLY A 195 -11.74 2.52 8.08
N ALA A 196 -11.35 3.72 7.65
CA ALA A 196 -11.19 4.85 8.55
C ALA A 196 -12.54 5.51 8.93
N PRO A 197 -12.67 6.04 10.16
CA PRO A 197 -13.77 6.91 10.53
C PRO A 197 -13.89 8.11 9.58
N ARG A 198 -15.13 8.47 9.22
CA ARG A 198 -15.44 9.55 8.26
C ARG A 198 -14.72 10.87 8.55
N ALA A 199 -14.50 11.19 9.83
CA ALA A 199 -13.83 12.40 10.27
C ALA A 199 -12.35 12.46 9.87
N ILE A 200 -11.66 11.31 9.76
CA ILE A 200 -10.22 11.25 9.43
C ILE A 200 -9.93 10.73 8.02
N GLN A 201 -10.95 10.22 7.32
CA GLN A 201 -10.84 9.77 5.92
C GLN A 201 -10.08 10.75 5.01
N PRO A 202 -10.27 12.08 5.11
CA PRO A 202 -9.52 13.02 4.29
C PRO A 202 -8.01 12.97 4.52
N LEU A 203 -7.53 12.57 5.71
CA LEU A 203 -6.12 12.66 6.09
C LEU A 203 -5.39 11.32 6.16
N ILE A 204 -6.12 10.22 6.37
CA ILE A 204 -5.53 8.89 6.65
C ILE A 204 -4.58 8.39 5.56
N LEU A 205 -4.72 8.90 4.33
CA LEU A 205 -3.94 8.45 3.17
C LEU A 205 -2.60 9.19 3.01
N PHE A 206 -2.44 10.40 3.57
CA PHE A 206 -1.22 11.20 3.33
C PHE A 206 0.07 10.63 3.90
N PRO A 207 0.09 9.91 5.04
CA PRO A 207 1.31 9.25 5.50
C PRO A 207 1.91 8.31 4.44
N LEU A 208 1.08 7.69 3.59
CA LEU A 208 1.57 6.81 2.51
C LEU A 208 2.22 7.58 1.36
N VAL A 209 1.92 8.87 1.24
CA VAL A 209 2.22 9.67 0.06
C VAL A 209 3.33 10.69 0.34
N VAL A 210 3.27 11.38 1.48
CA VAL A 210 4.15 12.51 1.82
C VAL A 210 5.47 12.07 2.46
N GLY A 211 5.47 11.02 3.29
CA GLY A 211 6.66 10.66 4.08
C GLY A 211 7.55 9.62 3.40
N THR A 212 6.98 8.48 3.04
CA THR A 212 7.72 7.27 2.63
C THR A 212 7.65 7.00 1.13
N ASN A 213 6.96 7.86 0.36
CA ASN A 213 6.70 7.71 -1.08
C ASN A 213 6.43 6.26 -1.49
N PHE A 214 5.43 5.64 -0.85
CA PHE A 214 5.05 4.25 -1.10
C PHE A 214 4.72 4.00 -2.58
N THR A 215 4.22 5.01 -3.29
CA THR A 215 4.02 4.94 -4.75
C THR A 215 5.33 4.61 -5.46
N THR A 216 6.40 5.39 -5.24
CA THR A 216 7.70 5.09 -5.85
C THR A 216 8.27 3.76 -5.40
N SER A 217 8.15 3.39 -4.12
CA SER A 217 8.60 2.08 -3.64
C SER A 217 7.86 0.93 -4.33
N ALA A 218 6.53 1.01 -4.47
CA ALA A 218 5.73 0.00 -5.15
C ALA A 218 6.12 -0.12 -6.63
N LEU A 219 6.31 1.01 -7.32
CA LEU A 219 6.75 1.04 -8.73
C LEU A 219 8.15 0.46 -8.91
N LEU A 220 9.06 0.72 -7.97
CA LEU A 220 10.40 0.12 -7.94
C LEU A 220 10.38 -1.40 -7.73
N GLY A 221 9.26 -1.96 -7.27
CA GLY A 221 9.10 -3.39 -6.99
C GLY A 221 9.24 -3.77 -5.52
N SER A 222 9.11 -2.81 -4.60
CA SER A 222 9.04 -3.13 -3.17
C SER A 222 7.76 -3.91 -2.88
N ILE A 223 7.97 -5.16 -2.48
CA ILE A 223 6.89 -6.08 -2.14
C ILE A 223 6.25 -5.76 -0.79
N ASP A 224 6.75 -4.74 -0.09
CA ASP A 224 6.34 -4.44 1.29
C ASP A 224 4.90 -3.96 1.40
N ILE A 225 4.42 -3.35 0.33
CA ILE A 225 3.05 -2.88 0.24
C ILE A 225 2.03 -4.03 0.31
N VAL A 226 2.42 -5.24 -0.09
CA VAL A 226 1.51 -6.40 -0.14
C VAL A 226 1.21 -6.92 1.26
N TRP A 227 2.23 -7.13 2.11
CA TRP A 227 1.98 -7.53 3.49
C TRP A 227 1.37 -6.38 4.31
N ALA A 228 1.70 -5.12 4.00
CA ALA A 228 1.06 -3.97 4.61
C ALA A 228 -0.44 -3.91 4.29
N LEU A 229 -0.84 -4.23 3.05
CA LEU A 229 -2.25 -4.38 2.67
C LEU A 229 -2.94 -5.47 3.49
N LEU A 230 -2.34 -6.65 3.61
CA LEU A 230 -2.91 -7.78 4.36
C LEU A 230 -3.13 -7.42 5.84
N LEU A 231 -2.14 -6.77 6.47
CA LEU A 231 -2.28 -6.28 7.85
C LEU A 231 -3.29 -5.13 7.98
N THR A 232 -3.36 -4.24 6.99
CA THR A 232 -4.37 -3.18 6.97
C THR A 232 -5.76 -3.79 6.93
N LEU A 233 -6.01 -4.73 6.02
CA LEU A 233 -7.28 -5.45 5.95
C LEU A 233 -7.57 -6.19 7.26
N MET A 234 -6.57 -6.82 7.88
CA MET A 234 -6.70 -7.48 9.18
C MET A 234 -7.25 -6.52 10.24
N ILE A 235 -6.74 -5.30 10.29
CA ILE A 235 -7.20 -4.25 11.21
C ILE A 235 -8.61 -3.78 10.84
N VAL A 236 -8.91 -3.59 9.56
CA VAL A 236 -10.25 -3.18 9.09
C VAL A 236 -11.32 -4.19 9.50
N ILE A 237 -11.02 -5.48 9.42
CA ILE A 237 -11.95 -6.56 9.81
C ILE A 237 -11.66 -7.11 11.21
N TRP A 238 -11.04 -6.32 12.10
CA TRP A 238 -10.59 -6.78 13.43
C TRP A 238 -11.66 -7.52 14.24
N ARG A 239 -12.93 -7.13 14.10
CA ARG A 239 -14.07 -7.76 14.79
C ARG A 239 -14.42 -9.17 14.29
N ARG A 240 -13.81 -9.64 13.19
CA ARG A 240 -14.03 -10.98 12.62
C ARG A 240 -12.83 -11.88 12.96
N PRO A 241 -12.90 -12.71 14.03
CA PRO A 241 -11.74 -13.40 14.59
C PRO A 241 -11.03 -14.31 13.58
N TYR A 242 -11.78 -15.10 12.81
CA TYR A 242 -11.21 -15.94 11.77
C TYR A 242 -10.60 -15.12 10.62
N GLY A 243 -11.27 -14.03 10.22
CA GLY A 243 -10.78 -13.15 9.15
C GLY A 243 -9.44 -12.49 9.49
N ARG A 244 -9.31 -11.95 10.72
CA ARG A 244 -8.04 -11.36 11.17
C ARG A 244 -6.92 -12.40 11.27
N ALA A 245 -7.22 -13.61 11.75
CA ALA A 245 -6.24 -14.68 11.86
C ALA A 245 -5.73 -15.13 10.48
N VAL A 246 -6.64 -15.32 9.51
CA VAL A 246 -6.28 -15.68 8.12
C VAL A 246 -5.43 -14.59 7.49
N LEU A 247 -5.81 -13.31 7.59
CA LEU A 247 -5.05 -12.21 7.00
C LEU A 247 -3.66 -12.06 7.63
N TYR A 248 -3.54 -12.27 8.95
CA TYR A 248 -2.24 -12.32 9.61
C TYR A 248 -1.38 -13.48 9.10
N GLY A 249 -1.96 -14.68 9.01
CA GLY A 249 -1.28 -15.87 8.49
C GLY A 249 -0.81 -15.68 7.04
N LEU A 250 -1.63 -15.07 6.19
CA LEU A 250 -1.25 -14.72 4.82
C LEU A 250 -0.10 -13.69 4.81
N ALA A 251 -0.16 -12.65 5.64
CA ALA A 251 0.93 -11.67 5.73
C ALA A 251 2.25 -12.33 6.19
N ALA A 252 2.18 -13.23 7.17
CA ALA A 252 3.30 -14.03 7.65
C ALA A 252 3.83 -15.02 6.59
N ALA A 253 2.95 -15.59 5.78
CA ALA A 253 3.29 -16.46 4.66
C ALA A 253 3.80 -15.70 3.43
N PHE A 254 3.74 -14.36 3.43
CA PHE A 254 4.27 -13.48 2.40
C PHE A 254 5.62 -12.88 2.79
N LYS A 255 5.78 -12.41 4.04
CA LYS A 255 7.05 -11.82 4.53
C LYS A 255 7.33 -12.17 5.98
N GLN A 256 8.54 -12.65 6.25
CA GLN A 256 9.01 -13.10 7.56
C GLN A 256 9.00 -12.00 8.65
N ASN A 257 9.21 -10.73 8.27
CA ASN A 257 9.22 -9.63 9.24
C ASN A 257 7.88 -9.46 9.97
N VAL A 258 6.79 -9.96 9.39
CA VAL A 258 5.45 -9.95 10.00
C VAL A 258 5.38 -10.87 11.23
N TRP A 259 6.24 -11.88 11.34
CA TRP A 259 6.29 -12.80 12.48
C TRP A 259 6.62 -12.06 13.78
N LEU A 260 7.37 -10.96 13.70
CA LEU A 260 7.70 -10.12 14.84
C LEU A 260 6.47 -9.43 15.46
N LEU A 261 5.34 -9.37 14.74
CA LEU A 261 4.08 -8.82 15.27
C LEU A 261 3.30 -9.84 16.11
N ALA A 262 3.59 -11.15 16.01
CA ALA A 262 2.88 -12.20 16.72
C ALA A 262 2.77 -11.95 18.24
N PRO A 263 3.86 -11.65 18.98
CA PRO A 263 3.76 -11.45 20.43
C PRO A 263 2.83 -10.29 20.81
N PHE A 264 2.87 -9.18 20.07
CA PHE A 264 2.01 -8.02 20.32
C PHE A 264 0.53 -8.32 20.04
N LEU A 265 0.26 -9.08 18.98
CA LEU A 265 -1.10 -9.52 18.66
C LEU A 265 -1.64 -10.47 19.71
N LEU A 266 -0.84 -11.42 20.18
CA LEU A 266 -1.23 -12.35 21.25
C LEU A 266 -1.57 -11.61 22.54
N ILE A 267 -0.76 -10.63 22.95
CA ILE A 267 -1.05 -9.78 24.12
C ILE A 267 -2.36 -9.02 23.93
N ARG A 268 -2.58 -8.44 22.74
CA ARG A 268 -3.82 -7.71 22.45
C ARG A 268 -5.06 -8.61 22.52
N LEU A 269 -4.97 -9.83 21.97
CA LEU A 269 -6.04 -10.81 22.01
C LEU A 269 -6.34 -11.30 23.43
N TRP A 270 -5.29 -11.51 24.24
CA TRP A 270 -5.45 -11.87 25.65
C TRP A 270 -6.22 -10.79 26.42
N LYS A 271 -5.86 -9.51 26.24
CA LYS A 271 -6.57 -8.40 26.88
C LYS A 271 -7.99 -8.18 26.37
N GLU A 272 -8.25 -8.43 25.09
CA GLU A 272 -9.60 -8.34 24.54
C GLU A 272 -10.55 -9.37 25.18
N ASN A 273 -10.07 -10.56 25.50
CA ASN A 273 -10.87 -11.58 26.18
C ASN A 273 -11.14 -11.22 27.66
N GLU A 274 -10.13 -10.72 28.39
CA GLU A 274 -10.31 -10.27 29.78
C GLU A 274 -11.42 -9.21 29.91
N ASP A 275 -11.49 -8.27 28.96
CA ASP A 275 -12.51 -7.21 28.96
C ASP A 275 -13.92 -7.78 28.71
N VAL A 276 -14.05 -8.74 27.79
CA VAL A 276 -15.33 -9.41 27.49
C VAL A 276 -15.82 -10.24 28.69
N ASP A 277 -14.93 -10.95 29.38
CA ASP A 277 -15.28 -11.76 30.55
C ASP A 277 -15.77 -10.88 31.71
N ARG A 278 -15.11 -9.73 31.94
CA ARG A 278 -15.52 -8.73 32.95
C ARG A 278 -16.90 -8.13 32.66
N GLU A 279 -17.18 -7.77 31.41
CA GLU A 279 -18.50 -7.25 31.02
C GLU A 279 -19.62 -8.27 31.23
N ASN A 280 -19.32 -9.56 31.11
CA ASN A 280 -20.27 -10.66 31.32
C ASN A 280 -20.36 -11.14 32.79
N GLY A 281 -19.68 -10.48 33.74
CA GLY A 281 -19.67 -10.87 35.14
C GLY A 281 -18.99 -12.22 35.42
N GLN A 282 -18.19 -12.71 34.47
CA GLN A 282 -17.38 -13.92 34.66
C GLN A 282 -16.04 -13.55 35.31
N PRO A 283 -15.53 -14.38 36.25
CA PRO A 283 -14.25 -14.12 36.88
C PRO A 283 -13.14 -14.13 35.82
N SER A 284 -12.40 -13.03 35.74
CA SER A 284 -11.50 -12.70 34.64
C SER A 284 -10.16 -13.44 34.68
N SER A 285 -9.95 -14.33 35.65
CA SER A 285 -8.72 -15.12 35.76
C SER A 285 -8.94 -16.44 36.52
N LEU A 286 -8.22 -17.49 36.10
CA LEU A 286 -8.07 -18.74 36.86
C LEU A 286 -7.56 -18.51 38.29
N SER A 287 -6.87 -17.39 38.56
CA SER A 287 -6.43 -17.00 39.90
C SER A 287 -7.55 -16.53 40.84
N GLU A 288 -8.70 -16.12 40.33
CA GLU A 288 -9.89 -15.79 41.15
C GLU A 288 -10.70 -17.05 41.52
N VAL A 289 -10.60 -18.12 40.72
CA VAL A 289 -11.30 -19.39 40.97
C VAL A 289 -10.59 -20.24 42.05
N ILE A 290 -9.32 -19.95 42.34
CA ILE A 290 -8.47 -20.71 43.27
C ILE A 290 -8.32 -20.00 44.63
N ARG A 291 -9.03 -18.89 44.88
CA ARG A 291 -9.16 -18.27 46.21
C ARG A 291 -10.53 -18.54 46.81
#